data_AF-A0A951Q3J3-F1
#
_entry.id   AF-A0A951Q3J3-F1
#
_cell.length_a   1.000
_cell.length_b   1.000
_cell.length_c   1.000
_cell.angle_alpha   90.00
_cell.angle_beta   90.00
_cell.angle_gamma   90.00
#
_symmetry.space_group_name_H-M   'P 1'
#
loop_
_entity.id
_entity.type
_entity.pdbx_description
1 polymer ?
#
loop_
_entity_poly.entity_id
_entity_poly.type
_entity_poly.pdbx_seq_one_letter_code
_entity_poly.pdbx_strand_id
1 'polypeptide(L)' 'MSHPNLHILIDAAQLILEEIARHPDFEALDYQPDLTLGDAQTALSYLKCELETNQKPSVSSKSSP' A
#
# COMPACT_ATOMS: atom_id res chain seq x y z
N MET A 1 -0.08 -18.81 15.21
CA MET A 1 -0.04 -18.40 13.79
C MET A 1 0.59 -17.01 13.74
N SER A 2 1.76 -16.85 13.14
CA SER A 2 2.32 -15.50 12.92
C SER A 2 1.62 -14.89 11.71
N HIS A 3 1.09 -13.69 11.86
CA HIS A 3 0.54 -12.96 10.73
C HIS A 3 1.68 -12.53 9.80
N PRO A 4 1.48 -12.57 8.47
CA PRO A 4 2.48 -12.06 7.52
C PRO A 4 2.76 -10.58 7.80
N ASN A 5 4.00 -10.16 7.50
CA ASN A 5 4.41 -8.77 7.66
C ASN A 5 3.51 -7.86 6.79
N LEU A 6 3.02 -6.77 7.38
CA LEU A 6 2.10 -5.86 6.69
C LEU A 6 2.71 -5.23 5.42
N HIS A 7 4.02 -5.01 5.36
CA HIS A 7 4.70 -4.55 4.14
C HIS A 7 4.57 -5.57 3.01
N ILE A 8 4.72 -6.86 3.32
CA ILE A 8 4.57 -7.93 2.32
C ILE A 8 3.14 -7.95 1.77
N LEU A 9 2.15 -7.74 2.62
CA LEU A 9 0.75 -7.67 2.19
C LEU A 9 0.49 -6.46 1.29
N ILE A 10 1.06 -5.30 1.63
CA ILE A 10 0.91 -4.07 0.83
C ILE A 10 1.59 -4.23 -0.54
N ASP A 11 2.81 -4.74 -0.58
CA ASP A 11 3.54 -4.96 -1.83
C ASP A 11 2.82 -5.98 -2.73
N ALA A 12 2.31 -7.06 -2.15
CA ALA A 12 1.52 -8.04 -2.89
C ALA A 12 0.22 -7.44 -3.44
N ALA A 13 -0.48 -6.60 -2.66
CA ALA A 13 -1.69 -5.94 -3.12
C ALA A 13 -1.43 -4.95 -4.26
N GLN A 14 -0.34 -4.18 -4.19
CA GLN A 14 0.07 -3.28 -5.28
C GLN A 14 0.32 -4.05 -6.57
N LEU A 15 1.08 -5.15 -6.50
CA LEU A 15 1.34 -6.01 -7.66
C LEU A 15 0.05 -6.56 -8.26
N ILE A 16 -0.87 -7.07 -7.43
CA ILE A 16 -2.14 -7.62 -7.91
C ILE A 16 -2.99 -6.55 -8.60
N LEU A 17 -3.04 -5.32 -8.06
CA LEU A 17 -3.76 -4.22 -8.70
C LEU A 17 -3.16 -3.85 -10.07
N GLU A 18 -1.83 -3.90 -10.21
CA GLU A 18 -1.15 -3.68 -11.49
C GLU A 18 -1.43 -4.80 -12.52
N GLU A 19 -1.54 -6.05 -12.08
CA GLU A 19 -1.93 -7.17 -12.96
C GLU A 19 -3.40 -7.04 -13.38
N ILE A 20 -4.31 -6.67 -12.48
CA ILE A 20 -5.71 -6.41 -12.81
C ILE A 20 -5.81 -5.27 -13.82
N ALA A 21 -5.09 -4.17 -13.61
CA ALA A 21 -5.11 -3.01 -14.49
C ALA A 21 -4.67 -3.32 -15.93
N ARG A 22 -3.83 -4.34 -16.13
CA ARG A 22 -3.35 -4.80 -17.45
C ARG A 22 -4.15 -5.97 -18.02
N HIS A 23 -5.15 -6.46 -17.29
CA HIS A 23 -5.90 -7.63 -17.74
C HIS A 23 -6.94 -7.20 -18.80
N PRO A 24 -7.01 -7.88 -19.96
CA PRO A 24 -7.93 -7.50 -21.04
C PRO A 24 -9.39 -7.52 -20.60
N ASP A 25 -9.77 -8.44 -19.72
CA ASP A 25 -11.13 -8.47 -19.17
C ASP A 25 -11.46 -7.24 -18.33
N PHE A 26 -10.47 -6.63 -17.66
CA PHE A 26 -10.68 -5.40 -16.91
C PHE A 26 -10.76 -4.19 -17.85
N GLU A 27 -9.89 -4.12 -18.87
CA GLU A 27 -9.94 -3.06 -19.90
C GLU A 27 -11.24 -3.09 -20.72
N ALA A 28 -11.82 -4.27 -20.92
CA ALA A 28 -13.07 -4.46 -21.64
C ALA A 28 -14.32 -4.10 -20.82
N LEU A 29 -14.18 -3.79 -19.52
CA LEU A 29 -15.30 -3.35 -18.69
C LEU A 29 -15.73 -1.95 -19.12
N ASP A 30 -16.94 -1.84 -19.65
CA ASP A 30 -17.65 -0.55 -19.78
C ASP A 30 -18.28 -0.16 -18.44
N TYR A 31 -17.41 0.01 -17.44
CA TYR A 31 -17.79 0.29 -16.06
C TYR A 31 -16.94 1.43 -15.51
N GLN A 32 -17.61 2.48 -15.03
CA GLN A 32 -16.99 3.64 -14.41
C GLN A 32 -17.37 3.70 -12.92
N PRO A 33 -16.58 3.08 -12.03
CA PRO A 33 -16.82 3.16 -10.60
C PRO A 33 -16.44 4.54 -10.04
N ASP A 34 -17.04 4.90 -8.90
CA ASP A 34 -16.64 6.08 -8.12
C ASP A 34 -15.21 5.97 -7.56
N LEU A 35 -14.72 4.74 -7.39
CA LEU A 35 -13.37 4.43 -6.93
C LEU A 35 -12.65 3.55 -7.96
N THR A 36 -11.46 4.00 -8.37
CA THR A 36 -10.63 3.37 -9.38
C THR A 36 -9.55 2.48 -8.77
N LEU A 37 -8.89 1.66 -9.59
CA LEU A 37 -7.66 0.96 -9.17
C LEU A 37 -6.56 1.95 -8.76
N GLY A 38 -6.51 3.12 -9.39
CA GLY A 38 -5.57 4.19 -9.02
C GLY A 38 -5.81 4.72 -7.60
N ASP A 39 -7.08 4.83 -7.18
CA ASP A 39 -7.42 5.22 -5.81
C ASP A 39 -6.95 4.17 -4.81
N ALA A 40 -7.14 2.89 -5.12
CA ALA A 40 -6.64 1.79 -4.28
C ALA A 40 -5.11 1.77 -4.19
N GLN A 41 -4.41 1.94 -5.32
CA GLN A 41 -2.94 2.04 -5.35
C GLN A 41 -2.43 3.24 -4.52
N THR A 42 -3.12 4.37 -4.60
CA THR A 42 -2.80 5.57 -3.84
C THR A 42 -2.98 5.33 -2.34
N ALA A 43 -4.10 4.74 -1.93
CA ALA A 43 -4.35 4.39 -0.53
C ALA A 43 -3.29 3.44 0.05
N LEU A 44 -2.86 2.42 -0.73
CA LEU A 44 -1.78 1.52 -0.33
C LEU A 44 -0.43 2.24 -0.19
N SER A 45 -0.16 3.22 -1.05
CA SER A 45 1.06 4.04 -0.99
C SER A 45 1.09 4.91 0.27
N TYR A 46 -0.05 5.50 0.65
CA TYR A 46 -0.18 6.23 1.90
C TYR A 46 0.02 5.32 3.11
N LEU A 47 -0.62 4.15 3.12
CA LEU A 47 -0.46 3.17 4.20
C LEU A 47 1.02 2.75 4.36
N LYS A 48 1.71 2.49 3.25
CA LYS A 48 3.15 2.15 3.26
C LYS A 48 3.99 3.29 3.85
N CYS A 49 3.74 4.52 3.42
CA CYS A 49 4.45 5.70 3.89
C CYS A 49 4.25 5.93 5.41
N GLU A 50 3.03 5.75 5.91
CA GLU A 50 2.73 5.87 7.34
C GLU A 50 3.45 4.78 8.14
N LEU A 51 3.48 3.53 7.66
CA LEU A 51 4.19 2.43 8.32
C LEU A 51 5.69 2.70 8.40
N GLU A 52 6.30 3.18 7.32
CA GLU A 52 7.73 3.51 7.28
C GLU A 52 8.05 4.72 8.18
N THR A 53 7.13 5.69 8.27
CA THR A 53 7.29 6.87 9.13
C THR A 53 7.17 6.52 10.61
N ASN A 54 6.20 5.68 10.98
CA ASN A 54 5.97 5.23 12.36
C ASN A 54 7.06 4.27 12.87
N GLN A 55 7.87 3.69 11.98
CA GLN A 55 9.02 2.86 12.33
C GLN A 55 10.30 3.66 12.61
N LYS A 56 10.32 4.99 12.37
CA LYS A 56 11.47 5.81 12.77
C LYS A 56 11.59 5.78 14.29
N PRO A 57 12.72 5.31 14.86
CA PRO A 57 12.92 5.40 16.29
C PRO A 57 12.82 6.87 16.69
N SER A 58 11.94 7.18 17.64
CA SER A 58 11.96 8.46 18.33
C SER A 58 13.40 8.63 18.82
N VAL A 59 14.15 9.54 18.20
CA VAL A 59 15.46 9.94 18.68
C VAL A 59 15.19 10.74 19.94
N SER A 60 14.84 10.05 21.02
CA SER A 60 14.77 10.63 22.36
C SER A 60 16.20 11.00 22.70
N SER A 61 16.46 12.28 22.51
CA SER A 61 17.73 12.95 22.65
C SER A 61 18.48 12.48 23.89
N LYS A 62 19.75 12.19 23.65
CA LYS A 62 20.74 11.81 24.64
C LYS A 62 20.78 12.82 25.81
N SER A 63 20.99 12.26 26.99
CA SER A 63 21.87 12.71 28.08
C SER A 63 21.84 14.19 28.47
N SER A 64 21.57 14.43 29.75
CA SER A 64 22.07 15.60 30.48
C SER A 64 22.56 15.15 31.86
N PRO A 65 23.55 15.86 32.43
CA PRO A 65 24.68 15.32 33.19
C PRO A 65 24.37 14.86 34.62
#